data_AF-D2QVS8-F1
#
_entry.id   AF-D2QVS8-F1
#
_cell.length_a   1.000
_cell.length_b   1.000
_cell.length_c   1.000
_cell.angle_alpha   90.00
_cell.angle_beta   90.00
_cell.angle_gamma   90.00
#
_symmetry.space_group_name_H-M   'P 1'
#
loop_
_entity.id
_entity.type
_entity.pdbx_description
1 polymer ?
#
loop_
_entity_poly.entity_id
_entity_poly.type
_entity_poly.pdbx_seq_one_letter_code
_entity_poly.pdbx_strand_id
1 'polypeptide(L)'
;MIELRLNELQADLTNGANGLTYQLEPALSADQQKLLNQQIQAIRDLIGQLVHKYGLSARRLAWSQRLNALSSSLWVDLQDSRSDQMPGYGAFTTDEHPADNDQDIGQLIVLIRTIQT
;
A
#
# COMPACT_ATOMS: atom_id res chain seq x y z
N MET A 1 -6.97 -8.33 -4.62
CA MET A 1 -6.06 -7.20 -4.31
C MET A 1 -6.45 -6.51 -3.01
N ILE A 2 -7.70 -6.07 -2.85
CA ILE A 2 -8.19 -5.49 -1.59
C ILE A 2 -7.95 -6.42 -0.39
N GLU A 3 -8.25 -7.71 -0.52
CA GLU A 3 -8.01 -8.68 0.57
C GLU A 3 -6.53 -8.80 0.97
N LEU A 4 -5.59 -8.65 0.02
CA LEU A 4 -4.15 -8.64 0.32
C LEU A 4 -3.77 -7.39 1.11
N ARG A 5 -4.27 -6.22 0.70
CA ARG A 5 -4.04 -4.95 1.42
C ARG A 5 -4.67 -4.95 2.81
N LEU A 6 -5.83 -5.58 2.98
CA LEU A 6 -6.44 -5.78 4.31
C LEU A 6 -5.60 -6.70 5.20
N ASN A 7 -4.95 -7.71 4.62
CA ASN A 7 -4.04 -8.59 5.36
C ASN A 7 -2.76 -7.86 5.79
N GLU A 8 -2.18 -7.06 4.90
CA GLU A 8 -1.01 -6.21 5.22
C GLU A 8 -1.35 -5.22 6.33
N LEU A 9 -2.46 -4.48 6.20
CA LEU A 9 -2.91 -3.54 7.22
C LEU A 9 -3.14 -4.23 8.58
N GLN A 10 -3.74 -5.43 8.57
CA GLN A 10 -3.94 -6.18 9.81
C GLN A 10 -2.62 -6.67 10.41
N ALA A 11 -1.65 -7.07 9.58
CA ALA A 11 -0.33 -7.46 10.03
C ALA A 11 0.41 -6.27 10.66
N ASP A 12 0.34 -5.09 10.03
CA ASP A 12 0.93 -3.85 10.53
C ASP A 12 0.33 -3.43 11.88
N LEU A 13 -1.00 -3.54 12.03
CA LEU A 13 -1.70 -3.26 13.30
C LEU A 13 -1.29 -4.22 14.42
N THR A 14 -0.93 -5.46 14.10
CA THR A 14 -0.69 -6.53 15.09
C THR A 14 0.77 -6.64 15.48
N ASN A 15 1.66 -6.54 14.49
CA ASN A 15 3.09 -6.82 14.65
C ASN A 15 3.93 -5.53 14.72
N GLY A 16 3.32 -4.37 14.43
CA GLY A 16 4.04 -3.14 14.13
C GLY A 16 4.69 -3.23 12.75
N ALA A 17 4.70 -2.11 12.01
CA ALA A 17 5.38 -2.03 10.73
C ALA A 17 6.68 -1.24 10.88
N ASN A 18 7.80 -1.91 10.59
CA ASN A 18 9.13 -1.30 10.50
C ASN A 18 9.63 -1.48 9.07
N GLY A 19 9.56 -0.41 8.28
CA GLY A 19 10.12 -0.38 6.93
C GLY A 19 11.53 0.21 6.93
N LEU A 20 12.24 0.06 5.81
CA LEU A 20 13.51 0.77 5.57
C LEU A 20 13.30 2.29 5.46
N THR A 21 12.12 2.71 5.02
CA THR A 21 11.79 4.09 4.69
C THR A 21 10.69 4.70 5.56
N TYR A 22 10.11 3.92 6.48
CA TYR A 22 9.05 4.41 7.36
C TYR A 22 9.09 3.72 8.72
N GLN A 23 8.74 4.50 9.74
CA GLN A 23 8.34 4.02 11.04
C GLN A 23 6.92 4.50 11.26
N LEU A 24 6.02 3.61 11.67
CA LEU A 24 4.71 4.04 12.12
C LEU A 24 4.86 4.75 13.47
N GLU A 25 4.13 5.85 13.65
CA GLU A 25 4.04 6.54 14.94
C GLU A 25 3.67 5.57 16.08
N PRO A 26 4.05 5.88 17.34
CA PRO A 26 3.83 4.99 18.46
C PRO A 26 2.40 4.46 18.55
N ALA A 27 2.33 3.18 18.92
CA ALA A 27 1.17 2.31 18.85
C ALA A 27 -0.17 3.02 19.09
N LEU A 28 -1.07 2.90 18.10
CA LEU A 28 -2.51 3.07 18.28
C LEU A 28 -2.93 2.48 19.62
N SER A 29 -3.80 3.18 20.36
CA SER A 29 -4.31 2.65 21.62
C SER A 29 -4.97 1.28 21.42
N ALA A 30 -5.03 0.46 22.45
CA ALA A 30 -5.69 -0.86 22.35
C ALA A 30 -7.14 -0.74 21.83
N ASP A 31 -7.85 0.34 22.21
CA ASP A 31 -9.20 0.62 21.73
C ASP A 31 -9.22 1.03 20.25
N GLN A 32 -8.25 1.83 19.79
CA GLN A 32 -8.12 2.19 18.37
C GLN A 32 -7.76 0.99 17.51
N GLN A 33 -6.81 0.16 17.94
CA GLN A 33 -6.45 -1.09 17.26
C GLN A 33 -7.65 -2.05 17.18
N LYS A 34 -8.42 -2.17 18.27
CA LYS A 34 -9.63 -2.99 18.30
C LYS A 34 -10.67 -2.48 17.32
N LEU A 35 -10.92 -1.17 17.30
CA LEU A 35 -11.88 -0.56 16.38
C LEU A 35 -11.47 -0.77 14.91
N LEU A 36 -10.20 -0.55 14.58
CA LEU A 36 -9.70 -0.76 13.22
C LEU A 36 -9.77 -2.24 12.80
N ASN A 37 -9.42 -3.18 13.70
CA ASN A 37 -9.59 -4.60 13.43
C ASN A 37 -11.06 -4.98 13.19
N GLN A 38 -12.00 -4.41 13.95
CA GLN A 38 -13.43 -4.61 13.72
C GLN A 38 -13.86 -4.08 12.35
N GLN A 39 -13.36 -2.92 11.93
CA GLN A 39 -13.65 -2.36 10.62
C GLN A 39 -13.07 -3.21 9.48
N ILE A 40 -11.82 -3.68 9.60
CA ILE A 40 -11.20 -4.61 8.64
C ILE A 40 -12.04 -5.87 8.50
N GLN A 41 -12.50 -6.44 9.62
CA GLN A 41 -13.36 -7.62 9.60
C GLN A 41 -14.72 -7.33 8.94
N ALA A 42 -15.36 -6.20 9.26
CA ALA A 42 -16.61 -5.80 8.63
C ALA A 42 -16.49 -5.64 7.10
N ILE A 43 -15.35 -5.11 6.61
CA ILE A 43 -15.08 -5.01 5.17
C ILE A 43 -14.95 -6.40 4.55
N ARG A 44 -14.24 -7.34 5.19
CA ARG A 44 -14.12 -8.73 4.71
C ARG A 44 -15.47 -9.42 4.65
N ASP A 45 -16.29 -9.27 5.68
CA ASP A 45 -17.62 -9.86 5.74
C ASP A 45 -18.51 -9.31 4.62
N LEU A 46 -18.45 -7.99 4.35
CA LEU A 46 -19.17 -7.37 3.25
C LEU A 46 -18.69 -7.89 1.88
N ILE A 47 -17.38 -8.05 1.68
CA ILE A 47 -16.84 -8.67 0.45
C ILE A 47 -17.42 -10.08 0.29
N GLY A 48 -17.41 -10.91 1.34
CA GLY A 48 -17.99 -12.26 1.32
C GLY A 48 -19.48 -12.26 0.98
N GLN A 49 -20.25 -11.34 1.56
CA GLN A 49 -21.67 -11.17 1.25
C GLN A 49 -21.89 -10.77 -0.21
N LEU A 50 -21.09 -9.86 -0.76
CA LEU A 50 -21.19 -9.43 -2.16
C LEU A 50 -20.81 -10.57 -3.12
N VAL A 51 -19.78 -11.35 -2.79
CA VAL A 51 -19.40 -12.55 -3.52
C VAL A 51 -20.56 -13.53 -3.60
N HIS A 52 -21.24 -13.79 -2.47
CA HIS A 52 -22.40 -14.66 -2.44
C HIS A 52 -23.60 -14.07 -3.19
N LYS A 53 -23.95 -12.80 -2.93
CA LYS A 53 -25.09 -12.09 -3.51
C LYS A 53 -25.05 -12.06 -5.04
N TYR A 54 -23.86 -11.86 -5.62
CA TYR A 54 -23.69 -11.77 -7.06
C TYR A 54 -23.16 -13.07 -7.71
N GLY A 55 -23.01 -14.15 -6.94
CA GLY A 55 -22.48 -15.41 -7.45
C GLY A 55 -21.07 -15.29 -8.04
N LEU A 56 -20.23 -14.42 -7.46
CA LEU A 56 -18.87 -14.21 -7.95
C LEU A 56 -18.05 -15.46 -7.63
N SER A 57 -17.38 -16.01 -8.64
CA SER A 57 -16.43 -17.11 -8.45
C SER A 57 -15.01 -16.56 -8.31
N ALA A 58 -14.20 -17.24 -7.50
CA ALA A 58 -12.78 -16.94 -7.40
C ALA A 58 -12.12 -17.13 -8.77
N ARG A 59 -11.75 -16.01 -9.41
CA ARG A 59 -11.05 -16.04 -10.69
C ARG A 59 -9.60 -16.46 -10.47
N ARG A 60 -9.14 -17.48 -11.20
CA ARG A 60 -7.70 -17.74 -11.34
C ARG A 60 -7.06 -16.59 -12.09
N LEU A 61 -6.22 -15.81 -11.41
CA LEU A 61 -5.43 -14.76 -12.03
C LEU A 61 -4.18 -15.38 -12.65
N ALA A 62 -3.87 -14.99 -13.88
CA ALA A 62 -2.55 -15.28 -14.44
C ALA A 62 -1.49 -14.53 -13.63
N TRP A 63 -0.28 -15.09 -13.52
CA TRP A 63 0.82 -14.41 -12.82
C TRP A 63 1.04 -13.01 -13.43
N SER A 64 1.10 -12.88 -14.74
CA SER A 64 1.23 -11.57 -15.41
C SER A 64 0.19 -10.53 -14.96
N GLN A 65 -1.07 -10.94 -14.72
CA GLN A 65 -2.11 -10.04 -14.21
C GLN A 65 -1.84 -9.60 -12.78
N ARG A 66 -1.34 -10.51 -11.92
CA ARG A 66 -0.94 -10.18 -10.55
C ARG A 66 0.29 -9.28 -10.53
N LEU A 67 1.28 -9.58 -11.38
CA LEU A 67 2.50 -8.80 -11.50
C LEU A 67 2.19 -7.36 -11.93
N ASN A 68 1.38 -7.20 -12.98
CA ASN A 68 0.94 -5.88 -13.43
C ASN A 68 0.24 -5.08 -12.34
N ALA A 69 -0.63 -5.73 -11.57
CA ALA A 69 -1.38 -5.05 -10.52
C ALA A 69 -0.46 -4.60 -9.35
N LEU A 70 0.55 -5.40 -9.00
CA LEU A 70 1.56 -5.02 -8.00
C LEU A 70 2.46 -3.89 -8.51
N SER A 71 2.95 -3.99 -9.75
CA SER A 71 3.76 -2.93 -10.37
C SER A 71 3.00 -1.61 -10.47
N SER A 72 1.70 -1.65 -10.81
CA SER A 72 0.87 -0.45 -10.81
C SER A 72 0.72 0.17 -9.42
N SER A 73 0.62 -0.64 -8.37
CA SER A 73 0.56 -0.10 -7.00
C SER A 73 1.89 0.55 -6.60
N LEU A 74 3.02 -0.11 -6.87
CA LEU A 74 4.33 0.46 -6.60
C LEU A 74 4.57 1.77 -7.36
N TRP A 75 4.05 1.86 -8.59
CA TRP A 75 4.10 3.10 -9.35
C TRP A 75 3.30 4.22 -8.68
N VAL A 76 2.10 3.94 -8.16
CA VAL A 76 1.31 4.93 -7.41
C VAL A 76 2.08 5.38 -6.17
N ASP A 77 2.58 4.44 -5.37
CA ASP A 77 3.30 4.74 -4.13
C ASP A 77 4.54 5.62 -4.40
N LEU A 78 5.26 5.38 -5.51
CA LEU A 78 6.40 6.21 -5.92
C LEU A 78 6.00 7.59 -6.43
N GLN A 79 4.86 7.71 -7.11
CA GLN A 79 4.37 9.03 -7.54
C GLN A 79 3.96 9.89 -6.35
N ASP A 80 3.34 9.28 -5.33
CA ASP A 80 2.98 9.97 -4.09
C ASP A 80 4.24 10.36 -3.27
N SER A 81 5.39 9.76 -3.56
CA SER A 81 6.69 10.07 -2.95
C SER A 81 7.47 11.18 -3.65
N ARG A 82 6.91 11.78 -4.72
CA ARG A 82 7.53 12.93 -5.39
C ARG A 82 7.46 14.17 -4.52
N SER A 83 8.45 15.05 -4.68
CA SER A 83 8.62 16.21 -3.82
C SER A 83 7.42 17.17 -3.82
N ASP A 84 6.67 17.26 -4.92
CA ASP A 84 5.44 18.06 -5.06
C ASP A 84 4.20 17.41 -4.41
N GLN A 85 4.23 16.10 -4.18
CA GLN A 85 3.15 15.31 -3.55
C GLN A 85 3.43 14.99 -2.07
N MET A 86 4.68 15.20 -1.61
CA MET A 86 5.08 14.97 -0.22
C MET A 86 4.40 15.81 0.87
N PRO A 87 3.74 16.97 0.63
CA PRO A 87 2.97 17.66 1.67
C PRO A 87 1.89 16.76 2.29
N GLY A 88 2.19 16.15 3.44
CA GLY A 88 1.33 15.18 4.14
C GLY A 88 1.98 13.83 4.44
N TYR A 89 3.11 13.51 3.80
CA TYR A 89 3.88 12.27 4.01
C TYR A 89 5.22 12.50 4.75
N GLY A 90 5.68 13.75 4.82
CA GLY A 90 6.90 14.14 5.52
C GLY A 90 7.40 15.52 5.07
N ALA A 91 8.61 15.88 5.51
CA ALA A 91 9.32 17.06 5.03
C ALA A 91 10.80 16.70 4.83
N PHE A 92 11.44 17.27 3.80
CA PHE A 92 12.89 17.19 3.64
C PHE A 92 13.54 17.88 4.85
N THR A 93 14.39 17.15 5.58
CA THR A 93 15.00 17.61 6.84
C THR A 93 16.39 18.22 6.64
N THR A 94 16.99 18.04 5.47
CA THR A 94 18.32 18.55 5.06
C THR A 94 18.20 19.46 3.83
N ASP A 95 19.26 20.18 3.47
CA ASP A 95 19.42 20.95 2.21
C ASP A 95 19.42 20.04 0.95
N GLU A 96 18.79 18.87 1.01
CA GLU A 96 18.68 17.92 -0.08
C GLU A 96 17.67 18.41 -1.11
N HIS A 97 18.10 18.35 -2.37
CA HIS A 97 17.42 18.96 -3.48
C HIS A 97 16.16 18.15 -3.84
N PRO A 98 14.95 18.73 -3.77
CA PRO A 98 13.72 18.11 -4.26
C PRO A 98 13.86 17.51 -5.67
N ALA A 99 14.71 18.12 -6.50
CA ALA A 99 15.05 17.67 -7.84
C ALA A 99 15.81 16.33 -7.87
N ASP A 100 16.72 16.10 -6.93
CA ASP A 100 17.49 14.85 -6.86
C ASP A 100 16.59 13.69 -6.41
N ASN A 101 15.71 13.93 -5.43
CA ASN A 101 14.67 12.97 -5.04
C ASN A 101 13.77 12.59 -6.22
N ASP A 102 13.26 13.58 -6.95
CA ASP A 102 12.41 13.35 -8.13
C ASP A 102 13.15 12.58 -9.24
N GLN A 103 14.45 12.84 -9.40
CA GLN A 103 15.29 12.09 -10.33
C GLN A 103 15.41 10.62 -9.91
N ASP A 104 15.68 10.35 -8.63
CA ASP A 104 15.82 8.99 -8.10
C ASP A 104 14.50 8.22 -8.14
N ILE A 105 13.37 8.86 -7.80
CA ILE A 105 12.02 8.33 -8.01
C ILE A 105 11.79 7.99 -9.49
N GLY A 106 12.25 8.85 -10.41
CA GLY A 106 12.22 8.59 -11.85
C GLY A 106 12.97 7.30 -12.23
N GLN A 107 14.15 7.06 -11.66
CA GLN A 107 14.91 5.83 -11.88
C GLN A 107 14.16 4.59 -11.35
N LEU A 108 13.56 4.68 -10.15
CA LEU A 108 12.77 3.59 -9.57
C LEU A 108 11.53 3.26 -10.43
N ILE A 109 10.85 4.28 -10.97
CA ILE A 109 9.72 4.08 -11.89
C ILE A 109 10.15 3.34 -13.15
N VAL A 110 11.32 3.66 -13.72
CA VAL A 110 11.87 2.94 -14.89
C VAL A 110 12.09 1.47 -14.53
N LEU A 111 12.70 1.18 -13.39
CA LEU A 111 12.93 -0.20 -12.94
C LEU A 111 11.61 -0.97 -12.78
N ILE A 112 10.59 -0.41 -12.14
CA ILE A 112 9.29 -1.08 -11.97
C ILE A 112 8.60 -1.36 -13.31
N ARG A 113 8.74 -0.47 -14.30
CA ARG A 113 8.20 -0.69 -15.65
C ARG A 113 8.87 -1.86 -16.37
N THR A 114 10.15 -2.12 -16.10
CA THR A 114 10.83 -3.32 -16.67
C THR A 114 10.33 -4.64 -16.10
N ILE A 115 9.66 -4.63 -14.94
CA ILE A 115 9.04 -5.84 -14.37
C ILE A 115 7.78 -6.24 -15.16
N GLN A 116 7.17 -5.31 -15.90
CA GLN A 116 5.92 -5.53 -16.67
C GLN A 116 6.16 -6.08 -18.08
N THR A 117 7.41 -6.07 -18.57
CA THR A 117 7.84 -6.57 -19.89
C THR A 117 8.43 -7.97 -19.80
#